data_AF-A0A9R1QNU3-F1
#
_entry.id   AF-A0A9R1QNU3-F1
#
_cell.length_a   1.000
_cell.length_b   1.000
_cell.length_c   1.000
_cell.angle_alpha   90.00
_cell.angle_beta   90.00
_cell.angle_gamma   90.00
#
_symmetry.space_group_name_H-M   'P 1'
#
loop_
_entity.id
_entity.type
_entity.pdbx_description
1 polymer ?
#
loop_
_entity_poly.entity_id
_entity_poly.type
_entity_poly.pdbx_seq_one_letter_code
_entity_poly.pdbx_strand_id
1 'polypeptide(L)'
;MSGSLSRFGLHIGVNFWEAVNLTNWDPSSTIWKEVLTVAPGNNLSVCLINFGTGTLFVSSLELRPLQDVMYPFVNSSVSISYFRRIRFGQATDFITRYPLDPYDRFWEGWSFSYNTYPWMTLNTSSPVRRLPGDNTFQVPEGILQQASTLDTNYSFFEINVAVGPNLDPTNLQLLPIFHFAEVVDNNPNRSFNIYSGDEMLFPDFSPSRSQVDSMHQNGRFLHNPAASFLLNKTNNSVLPPLINAFELYSLVRMDNLTTDSNDVKYMKEVKKHYSVARINWNGDPCSPREYSWEGLTCDYSKSNPNPRIVAVNLSTSRLKGGLTISFMNMVSLETLDLSHNNLTGGIPEYEMKSMKVFDLSYNQLDGPIPHSILQRYQAGLLDLRAEVHN
;
A
#
# COMPACT_ATOMS: atom_id res chain seq x y z
N MET A 1 4.02 10.72 30.96
CA MET A 1 3.12 9.61 30.55
C MET A 1 3.95 8.65 29.72
N SER A 2 4.26 7.47 30.25
CA SER A 2 5.00 6.42 29.54
C SER A 2 4.07 5.75 28.53
N GLY A 3 3.87 6.39 27.37
CA GLY A 3 3.18 5.77 26.24
C GLY A 3 4.03 4.60 25.74
N SER A 4 3.43 3.42 25.64
CA SER A 4 4.04 2.28 24.94
C SER A 4 4.35 2.68 23.50
N LEU A 5 5.53 2.29 23.02
CA LEU A 5 6.05 2.66 21.70
C LEU A 5 5.17 2.04 20.61
N SER A 6 4.64 2.88 19.71
CA SER A 6 3.74 2.44 18.66
C SER A 6 4.52 1.78 17.52
N ARG A 7 4.25 0.49 17.31
CA ARG A 7 4.68 -0.29 16.15
C ARG A 7 3.45 -0.88 15.48
N PHE A 8 3.27 -0.59 14.20
CA PHE A 8 2.09 -1.03 13.45
C PHE A 8 2.35 -1.16 11.96
N GLY A 9 1.57 -2.00 11.30
CA GLY A 9 1.56 -2.15 9.86
C GLY A 9 0.54 -1.23 9.22
N LEU A 10 0.94 -0.56 8.14
CA LEU A 10 0.05 0.08 7.19
C LEU A 10 -0.31 -0.92 6.11
N HIS A 11 -1.59 -1.01 5.81
CA HIS A 11 -2.13 -1.79 4.71
C HIS A 11 -2.90 -0.88 3.76
N ILE A 12 -2.77 -1.14 2.46
CA ILE A 12 -3.58 -0.55 1.42
C ILE A 12 -4.58 -1.59 0.92
N GLY A 13 -5.86 -1.36 1.22
CA GLY A 13 -6.88 -2.40 1.20
C GLY A 13 -6.52 -3.53 2.18
N VAL A 14 -6.34 -4.73 1.64
CA VAL A 14 -5.96 -5.94 2.40
C VAL A 14 -4.48 -6.31 2.23
N ASN A 15 -3.71 -5.48 1.53
CA ASN A 15 -2.32 -5.75 1.18
C ASN A 15 -1.37 -4.96 2.08
N PHE A 16 -0.30 -5.62 2.54
CA PHE A 16 0.71 -4.97 3.38
C PHE A 16 1.45 -3.93 2.56
N TRP A 17 1.48 -2.70 3.06
CA TRP A 17 2.17 -1.59 2.45
C TRP A 17 3.52 -1.35 3.12
N GLU A 18 3.54 -0.98 4.41
CA GLU A 18 4.80 -0.75 5.14
C GLU A 18 4.60 -0.80 6.66
N ALA A 19 5.67 -1.11 7.41
CA ALA A 19 5.67 -1.00 8.86
C ALA A 19 6.08 0.41 9.33
N VAL A 20 5.39 0.89 10.36
CA VAL A 20 5.77 2.08 11.13
C VAL A 20 6.29 1.62 12.48
N ASN A 21 7.49 2.07 12.85
CA ASN A 21 8.10 1.77 14.13
C ASN A 21 8.72 3.05 14.71
N LEU A 22 8.12 3.52 15.79
CA LEU A 22 8.48 4.76 16.46
C LEU A 22 9.42 4.56 17.66
N THR A 23 9.87 3.32 17.91
CA THR A 23 10.62 2.93 19.13
C THR A 23 11.86 3.80 19.39
N ASN A 24 12.61 4.14 18.35
CA ASN A 24 13.85 4.93 18.44
C ASN A 24 13.77 6.23 17.61
N TRP A 25 12.55 6.71 17.33
CA TRP A 25 12.36 7.87 16.47
C TRP A 25 12.36 9.16 17.28
N ASP A 26 12.99 10.21 16.75
CA ASP A 26 12.96 11.55 17.36
C ASP A 26 11.53 12.10 17.33
N PRO A 27 10.91 12.43 18.49
CA PRO A 27 9.54 12.94 18.54
C PRO A 27 9.32 14.25 17.76
N SER A 28 10.37 15.02 17.49
CA SER A 28 10.30 16.24 16.68
C SER A 28 10.30 15.99 15.17
N SER A 29 10.65 14.77 14.75
CA SER A 29 10.77 14.41 13.33
C SER A 29 9.46 13.88 12.77
N THR A 30 9.03 14.43 11.64
CA THR A 30 7.84 13.96 10.92
C THR A 30 8.15 12.71 10.10
N ILE A 31 7.28 11.69 10.17
CA ILE A 31 7.36 10.50 9.32
C ILE A 31 6.34 10.62 8.21
N TRP A 32 6.82 10.45 6.98
CA TRP A 32 6.00 10.44 5.78
C TRP A 32 5.97 9.02 5.22
N LYS A 33 4.78 8.62 4.77
CA LYS A 33 4.54 7.38 4.05
C LYS A 33 3.70 7.73 2.84
N GLU A 34 4.15 7.32 1.66
CA GLU A 34 3.42 7.51 0.41
C GLU A 34 3.41 6.19 -0.38
N VAL A 35 2.27 5.86 -0.98
CA VAL A 35 2.10 4.72 -1.89
C VAL A 35 1.39 5.21 -3.14
N LEU A 36 1.92 4.82 -4.29
CA LEU A 36 1.23 4.98 -5.57
C LEU A 36 0.59 3.64 -5.91
N THR A 37 -0.72 3.66 -6.08
CA THR A 37 -1.55 2.46 -6.25
C THR A 37 -2.71 2.73 -7.17
N VAL A 38 -3.18 1.68 -7.85
CA VAL A 38 -4.44 1.71 -8.60
C VAL A 38 -5.56 1.28 -7.66
N ALA A 39 -6.55 2.14 -7.48
CA ALA A 39 -7.74 1.79 -6.72
C ALA A 39 -8.50 0.66 -7.46
N PRO A 40 -8.74 -0.51 -6.83
CA PRO A 40 -9.39 -1.64 -7.50
C PRO A 40 -10.91 -1.42 -7.72
N GLY A 41 -11.47 -0.35 -7.17
CA GLY A 41 -12.87 0.01 -7.33
C GLY A 41 -13.17 1.40 -6.78
N ASN A 42 -14.44 1.65 -6.46
CA ASN A 42 -14.92 2.97 -6.01
C ASN A 42 -14.51 3.33 -4.57
N ASN A 43 -13.89 2.41 -3.84
CA ASN A 43 -13.40 2.63 -2.50
C ASN A 43 -12.00 2.02 -2.32
N LEU A 44 -11.22 2.67 -1.47
CA LEU A 44 -9.90 2.22 -1.05
C LEU A 44 -9.79 2.47 0.45
N SER A 45 -9.36 1.46 1.20
CA SER A 45 -9.20 1.57 2.65
C SER A 45 -7.73 1.61 3.00
N VAL A 46 -7.37 2.44 3.99
CA VAL A 46 -6.06 2.40 4.64
C VAL A 46 -6.28 1.80 6.02
N CYS A 47 -5.69 0.64 6.27
CA CYS A 47 -5.86 -0.11 7.51
C CYS A 47 -4.59 -0.05 8.34
N LEU A 48 -4.74 0.16 9.65
CA LEU A 48 -3.64 0.11 10.60
C LEU A 48 -3.75 -1.15 11.44
N ILE A 49 -2.71 -1.98 11.43
CA ILE A 49 -2.64 -3.24 12.17
C ILE A 49 -1.65 -3.09 13.31
N ASN A 50 -2.12 -3.26 14.56
CA ASN A 50 -1.26 -3.12 15.72
C ASN A 50 -0.30 -4.32 15.83
N PHE A 51 1.01 -4.04 15.87
CA PHE A 51 2.02 -5.06 16.14
C PHE A 51 2.55 -4.99 17.58
N GLY A 52 2.08 -4.04 18.38
CA GLY A 52 2.52 -3.84 19.75
C GLY A 52 1.37 -3.45 20.68
N THR A 53 1.72 -2.81 21.79
CA THR A 53 0.75 -2.34 22.80
C THR A 53 0.51 -0.83 22.72
N GLY A 54 1.07 -0.17 21.71
CA GLY A 54 0.93 1.27 21.48
C GLY A 54 -0.42 1.66 20.89
N THR A 55 -0.78 2.93 21.03
CA THR A 55 -1.96 3.50 20.34
C THR A 55 -1.61 3.83 18.90
N LEU A 56 -2.46 3.39 17.98
CA LEU A 56 -2.34 3.64 16.55
C LEU A 56 -2.86 5.04 16.22
N PHE A 57 -2.13 5.81 15.42
CA PHE A 57 -2.60 7.11 14.97
C PHE A 57 -2.07 7.47 13.58
N VAL A 58 -2.84 8.31 12.89
CA VAL A 58 -2.46 9.01 11.66
C VAL A 58 -2.82 10.46 11.88
N SER A 59 -1.85 11.37 11.75
CA SER A 59 -2.09 12.80 11.94
C SER A 59 -2.75 13.44 10.71
N SER A 60 -2.40 12.98 9.52
CA SER A 60 -2.97 13.43 8.24
C SER A 60 -2.98 12.26 7.25
N LEU A 61 -4.05 12.17 6.46
CA LEU A 61 -4.16 11.24 5.33
C LEU A 61 -4.58 12.05 4.10
N GLU A 62 -3.75 12.01 3.06
CA GLU A 62 -3.97 12.73 1.81
C GLU A 62 -4.15 11.76 0.65
N LEU A 63 -5.13 12.04 -0.20
CA LEU A 63 -5.36 11.30 -1.45
C LEU A 63 -5.20 12.27 -2.62
N ARG A 64 -4.23 11.98 -3.50
CA ARG A 64 -3.92 12.81 -4.66
C ARG A 64 -4.10 11.98 -5.94
N PRO A 65 -5.12 12.27 -6.77
CA PRO A 65 -5.26 11.63 -8.06
C PRO A 65 -4.08 11.99 -8.97
N LEU A 66 -3.51 10.98 -9.63
CA LEU A 66 -2.52 11.14 -10.68
C LEU A 66 -3.19 10.90 -12.05
N GLN A 67 -2.53 11.32 -13.12
CA GLN A 67 -2.97 10.95 -14.47
C GLN A 67 -2.66 9.47 -14.73
N ASP A 68 -3.52 8.76 -15.45
CA ASP A 68 -3.39 7.32 -15.74
C ASP A 68 -2.07 6.94 -16.43
N VAL A 69 -1.46 7.89 -17.16
CA VAL A 69 -0.19 7.70 -17.86
C VAL A 69 1.04 7.82 -16.95
N MET A 70 0.86 8.31 -15.71
CA MET A 70 1.97 8.45 -14.77
C MET A 70 2.35 7.12 -14.15
N TYR A 71 3.65 6.87 -14.01
CA TYR A 71 4.19 5.63 -13.42
C TYR A 71 3.59 4.35 -14.06
N PRO A 72 3.84 4.09 -15.35
CA PRO A 72 3.13 3.09 -16.17
C PRO A 72 3.30 1.63 -15.72
N PHE A 73 4.19 1.39 -14.75
CA PHE A 73 4.43 0.09 -14.14
C PHE A 73 3.57 -0.17 -12.89
N VAL A 74 2.83 0.82 -12.39
CA VAL A 74 1.84 0.64 -11.32
C VAL A 74 0.55 0.10 -11.91
N ASN A 75 0.02 -0.97 -11.31
CA ASN A 75 -1.23 -1.60 -11.74
C ASN A 75 -1.96 -2.26 -10.56
N SER A 76 -3.04 -3.00 -10.83
CA SER A 76 -3.85 -3.65 -9.79
C SER A 76 -3.10 -4.68 -8.96
N SER A 77 -2.02 -5.27 -9.50
CA SER A 77 -1.23 -6.31 -8.85
C SER A 77 0.05 -5.77 -8.19
N VAL A 78 0.53 -4.59 -8.63
CA VAL A 78 1.79 -4.00 -8.19
C VAL A 78 1.59 -2.52 -7.89
N SER A 79 1.81 -2.17 -6.62
CA SER A 79 1.92 -0.79 -6.16
C SER A 79 3.37 -0.48 -5.81
N ILE A 80 3.69 0.81 -5.69
CA ILE A 80 5.04 1.27 -5.33
C ILE A 80 4.97 2.14 -4.09
N SER A 81 5.78 1.83 -3.09
CA SER A 81 5.91 2.63 -1.88
C SER A 81 7.09 3.58 -2.02
N TYR A 82 6.89 4.81 -1.58
CA TYR A 82 7.94 5.82 -1.49
C TYR A 82 9.13 5.30 -0.69
N PHE A 83 10.31 5.32 -1.30
CA PHE A 83 11.57 5.10 -0.59
C PHE A 83 12.33 6.41 -0.46
N ARG A 84 12.60 7.10 -1.58
CA ARG A 84 13.09 8.47 -1.63
C ARG A 84 12.65 9.18 -2.92
N ARG A 85 12.47 10.49 -2.85
CA ARG A 85 12.33 11.38 -4.01
C ARG A 85 13.24 12.57 -3.80
N ILE A 86 14.31 12.66 -4.56
CA ILE A 86 15.44 13.57 -4.33
C ILE A 86 15.54 14.56 -5.49
N ARG A 87 15.70 15.83 -5.16
CA ARG A 87 16.12 16.88 -6.09
C ARG A 87 17.59 17.21 -5.87
N PHE A 88 18.30 17.44 -6.96
CA PHE A 88 19.71 17.83 -6.95
C PHE A 88 19.88 19.30 -7.30
N GLY A 89 21.04 19.84 -6.97
CA GLY A 89 21.37 21.25 -7.08
C GLY A 89 21.13 22.03 -5.80
N GLN A 90 20.89 23.34 -5.92
CA GLN A 90 20.78 24.23 -4.77
C GLN A 90 19.35 24.19 -4.21
N ALA A 91 19.26 23.86 -2.92
CA ALA A 91 18.02 23.83 -2.18
C ALA A 91 18.14 24.66 -0.91
N THR A 92 17.23 25.62 -0.74
CA THR A 92 17.05 26.40 0.51
C THR A 92 16.28 25.61 1.56
N ASP A 93 15.32 24.82 1.09
CA ASP A 93 14.40 24.06 1.93
C ASP A 93 14.63 22.56 1.77
N PHE A 94 14.46 21.84 2.87
CA PHE A 94 14.59 20.38 2.89
C PHE A 94 13.56 19.71 1.96
N ILE A 95 12.32 20.23 1.91
CA ILE A 95 11.23 19.69 1.09
C ILE A 95 10.69 20.76 0.14
N THR A 96 10.54 20.39 -1.14
CA THR A 96 9.73 21.13 -2.12
C THR A 96 8.41 20.39 -2.37
N ARG A 97 7.29 21.13 -2.40
CA ARG A 97 5.91 20.64 -2.64
C ARG A 97 5.13 21.62 -3.52
N TYR A 98 3.79 21.53 -3.54
CA TYR A 98 2.91 22.53 -4.11
C TYR A 98 3.28 23.97 -3.67
N PRO A 99 3.24 24.99 -4.56
CA PRO A 99 2.71 24.95 -5.94
C PRO A 99 3.70 24.51 -7.02
N LEU A 100 4.95 24.18 -6.65
CA LEU A 100 5.99 23.86 -7.63
C LEU A 100 5.80 22.47 -8.26
N ASP A 101 5.15 21.55 -7.55
CA ASP A 101 4.70 20.27 -8.09
C ASP A 101 3.15 20.24 -8.09
N PRO A 102 2.49 20.27 -9.26
CA PRO A 102 1.03 20.24 -9.35
C PRO A 102 0.38 18.97 -8.79
N TYR A 103 1.13 17.87 -8.67
CA TYR A 103 0.68 16.62 -8.06
C TYR A 103 0.94 16.59 -6.54
N ASP A 104 1.49 17.68 -5.99
CA ASP A 104 1.82 17.86 -4.57
C ASP A 104 2.71 16.75 -4.00
N ARG A 105 3.53 16.13 -4.88
CA ARG A 105 4.63 15.27 -4.47
C ARG A 105 5.66 16.10 -3.74
N PHE A 106 6.33 15.47 -2.79
CA PHE A 106 7.43 16.10 -2.08
C PHE A 106 8.79 15.62 -2.59
N TRP A 107 9.71 16.57 -2.73
CA TRP A 107 11.07 16.35 -3.18
C TRP A 107 12.05 16.78 -2.08
N GLU A 108 12.85 15.84 -1.61
CA GLU A 108 13.92 16.05 -0.62
C GLU A 108 15.15 16.68 -1.28
N GLY A 109 15.75 17.70 -0.67
CA GLY A 109 16.99 18.32 -1.17
C GLY A 109 18.22 17.47 -0.88
N TRP A 110 18.99 17.08 -1.90
CA TRP A 110 20.23 16.32 -1.74
C TRP A 110 21.28 17.02 -0.85
N SER A 111 21.34 18.35 -0.91
CA SER A 111 22.29 19.16 -0.14
C SER A 111 22.21 18.94 1.38
N PHE A 112 21.09 18.41 1.88
CA PHE A 112 20.89 18.12 3.30
C PHE A 112 21.34 16.70 3.70
N SER A 113 21.67 15.84 2.72
CA SER A 113 22.02 14.44 2.96
C SER A 113 23.52 14.23 3.24
N TYR A 114 24.42 15.05 2.69
CA TYR A 114 25.87 14.87 2.86
C TYR A 114 26.67 16.20 2.78
N ASN A 115 27.34 16.58 3.86
CA ASN A 115 28.09 17.85 3.97
C ASN A 115 29.57 17.78 3.52
N THR A 116 30.09 16.64 3.05
CA THR A 116 31.55 16.41 2.96
C THR A 116 32.08 15.82 1.66
N TYR A 117 31.43 16.08 0.52
CA TYR A 117 31.99 15.75 -0.80
C TYR A 117 32.06 17.03 -1.65
N PRO A 118 33.00 17.20 -2.60
CA PRO A 118 33.13 18.40 -3.43
C PRO A 118 32.00 18.51 -4.47
N TRP A 119 30.77 18.57 -3.98
CA TRP A 119 29.58 18.72 -4.77
C TRP A 119 29.59 20.09 -5.43
N MET A 120 29.38 20.09 -6.74
CA MET A 120 29.15 21.28 -7.52
C MET A 120 27.68 21.33 -7.91
N THR A 121 27.08 22.52 -7.78
CA THR A 121 25.76 22.77 -8.32
C THR A 121 25.90 23.40 -9.69
N LEU A 122 25.11 22.89 -10.64
CA LEU A 122 24.89 23.50 -11.94
C LEU A 122 23.45 23.99 -11.99
N ASN A 123 23.23 25.11 -12.66
CA ASN A 123 21.90 25.64 -12.91
C ASN A 123 21.83 26.27 -14.30
N THR A 124 20.60 26.45 -14.77
CA THR A 124 20.32 27.21 -15.98
C THR A 124 19.05 28.03 -15.81
N SER A 125 19.01 29.19 -16.46
CA SER A 125 17.78 29.97 -16.63
C SER A 125 16.99 29.56 -17.88
N SER A 126 17.60 28.75 -18.75
CA SER A 126 16.96 28.26 -19.98
C SER A 126 15.87 27.23 -19.63
N PRO A 127 14.74 27.22 -20.36
CA PRO A 127 13.68 26.24 -20.13
C PRO A 127 14.18 24.80 -20.36
N VAL A 128 13.81 23.88 -19.47
CA VAL A 128 14.08 22.44 -19.65
C VAL A 128 12.79 21.76 -20.04
N ARG A 129 12.72 21.31 -21.29
CA ARG A 129 11.49 20.82 -21.91
C ARG A 129 11.29 19.33 -21.71
N ARG A 130 10.03 18.91 -21.70
CA ARG A 130 9.64 17.51 -21.89
C ARG A 130 9.32 17.28 -23.36
N LEU A 131 9.55 16.07 -23.85
CA LEU A 131 9.10 15.70 -25.19
C LEU A 131 7.56 15.78 -25.24
N PRO A 132 6.97 16.24 -26.36
CA PRO A 132 5.53 16.22 -26.52
C PRO A 132 4.96 14.81 -26.29
N GLY A 133 4.02 14.68 -25.36
CA GLY A 133 3.39 13.41 -25.00
C GLY A 133 4.07 12.66 -23.83
N ASP A 134 5.26 13.08 -23.38
CA ASP A 134 5.88 12.50 -22.18
C ASP A 134 5.28 13.11 -20.90
N ASN A 135 4.28 12.40 -20.37
CA ASN A 135 3.57 12.73 -19.14
C ASN A 135 3.84 11.69 -18.03
N THR A 136 4.89 10.89 -18.17
CA THR A 136 5.13 9.69 -17.37
C THR A 136 5.49 9.99 -15.92
N PHE A 137 6.30 11.02 -15.71
CA PHE A 137 6.78 11.41 -14.38
C PHE A 137 6.55 12.89 -14.07
N GLN A 138 6.48 13.76 -15.08
CA GLN A 138 6.15 15.18 -14.91
C GLN A 138 6.95 15.86 -13.77
N VAL A 139 8.26 15.60 -13.70
CA VAL A 139 9.14 16.27 -12.72
C VAL A 139 9.05 17.79 -12.93
N PRO A 140 8.91 18.59 -11.87
CA PRO A 140 8.87 20.05 -11.97
C PRO A 140 10.04 20.63 -12.76
N GLU A 141 9.78 21.59 -13.64
CA GLU A 141 10.80 22.21 -14.48
C GLU A 141 11.90 22.88 -13.65
N GLY A 142 11.52 23.60 -12.57
CA GLY A 142 12.48 24.24 -11.69
C GLY A 142 13.41 23.28 -10.94
N ILE A 143 13.05 21.99 -10.83
CA ILE A 143 13.96 20.94 -10.35
C ILE A 143 14.91 20.54 -11.48
N LEU A 144 14.39 20.34 -12.68
CA LEU A 144 15.18 19.94 -13.86
C LEU A 144 16.17 21.02 -14.33
N GLN A 145 15.91 22.29 -14.05
CA GLN A 145 16.83 23.41 -14.30
C GLN A 145 18.05 23.43 -13.36
N GLN A 146 18.08 22.54 -12.38
CA GLN A 146 19.18 22.39 -11.44
C GLN A 146 19.77 20.98 -11.54
N ALA A 147 21.07 20.88 -11.29
CA ALA A 147 21.75 19.60 -11.23
C ALA A 147 22.87 19.63 -10.19
N SER A 148 23.23 18.45 -9.69
CA SER A 148 24.48 18.25 -8.97
C SER A 148 25.46 17.48 -9.85
N THR A 149 26.72 17.86 -9.73
CA THR A 149 27.86 17.20 -10.36
C THR A 149 29.06 17.29 -9.41
N LEU A 150 30.23 16.95 -9.90
CA LEU A 150 31.48 17.01 -9.17
C LEU A 150 32.52 17.84 -9.93
N ASP A 151 33.62 18.14 -9.25
CA ASP A 151 34.80 18.70 -9.89
C ASP A 151 35.30 17.77 -11.02
N THR A 152 35.92 18.35 -12.04
CA THR A 152 36.41 17.63 -13.23
C THR A 152 37.44 16.55 -12.95
N ASN A 153 38.08 16.57 -11.78
CA ASN A 153 39.03 15.54 -11.33
C ASN A 153 38.35 14.23 -10.91
N TYR A 154 37.02 14.21 -10.77
CA TYR A 154 36.26 13.02 -10.40
C TYR A 154 35.71 12.30 -11.63
N SER A 155 35.76 10.98 -11.59
CA SER A 155 35.24 10.12 -12.66
C SER A 155 33.90 9.47 -12.33
N PHE A 156 33.40 9.58 -11.10
CA PHE A 156 32.16 8.91 -10.72
C PHE A 156 31.33 9.75 -9.76
N PHE A 157 30.01 9.55 -9.80
CA PHE A 157 29.04 10.13 -8.89
C PHE A 157 28.27 8.97 -8.24
N GLU A 158 28.24 8.92 -6.92
CA GLU A 158 27.53 7.87 -6.19
C GLU A 158 26.30 8.44 -5.48
N ILE A 159 25.16 7.77 -5.65
CA ILE A 159 23.91 8.06 -4.97
C ILE A 159 23.69 6.95 -3.96
N ASN A 160 24.01 7.23 -2.71
CA ASN A 160 23.73 6.34 -1.59
C ASN A 160 22.46 6.79 -0.90
N VAL A 161 21.48 5.89 -0.82
CA VAL A 161 20.25 6.16 -0.07
C VAL A 161 20.25 5.34 1.22
N ALA A 162 20.24 6.04 2.36
CA ALA A 162 20.19 5.38 3.66
C ALA A 162 18.93 4.51 3.79
N VAL A 163 19.15 3.19 3.92
CA VAL A 163 18.11 2.23 4.27
C VAL A 163 17.68 2.53 5.70
N GLY A 164 16.39 2.83 5.89
CA GLY A 164 15.85 3.13 7.21
C GLY A 164 16.00 1.92 8.15
N PRO A 165 16.09 2.12 9.47
CA PRO A 165 16.34 1.05 10.45
C PRO A 165 15.23 -0.02 10.53
N ASN A 166 14.10 0.21 9.86
CA ASN A 166 12.91 -0.64 9.91
C ASN A 166 12.69 -1.47 8.64
N LEU A 167 13.63 -1.38 7.68
CA LEU A 167 13.57 -2.12 6.43
C LEU A 167 14.59 -3.25 6.48
N ASP A 168 14.19 -4.43 6.03
CA ASP A 168 15.11 -5.54 5.83
C ASP A 168 15.84 -5.34 4.49
N PRO A 169 17.14 -4.98 4.50
CA PRO A 169 17.89 -4.74 3.27
C PRO A 169 17.97 -5.99 2.40
N THR A 170 17.90 -7.20 2.98
CA THR A 170 18.06 -8.47 2.25
C THR A 170 16.85 -8.83 1.39
N ASN A 171 15.68 -8.24 1.66
CA ASN A 171 14.47 -8.46 0.87
C ASN A 171 14.07 -7.21 0.07
N LEU A 172 14.91 -6.17 0.10
CA LEU A 172 14.60 -4.88 -0.51
C LEU A 172 14.68 -4.99 -2.04
N GLN A 173 13.52 -4.78 -2.65
CA GLN A 173 13.34 -4.70 -4.11
C GLN A 173 13.07 -3.24 -4.47
N LEU A 174 14.01 -2.62 -5.18
CA LEU A 174 14.04 -1.19 -5.44
C LEU A 174 13.82 -0.87 -6.92
N LEU A 175 13.02 0.14 -7.19
CA LEU A 175 12.77 0.65 -8.53
C LEU A 175 13.36 2.07 -8.61
N PRO A 176 14.57 2.23 -9.19
CA PRO A 176 15.17 3.54 -9.41
C PRO A 176 14.66 4.19 -10.70
N ILE A 177 14.49 5.51 -10.65
CA ILE A 177 14.17 6.36 -11.80
C ILE A 177 15.11 7.56 -11.73
N PHE A 178 15.94 7.72 -12.75
CA PHE A 178 16.93 8.79 -12.81
C PHE A 178 16.45 9.85 -13.80
N HIS A 179 16.46 11.11 -13.40
CA HIS A 179 16.07 12.23 -14.25
C HIS A 179 17.28 13.11 -14.54
N PHE A 180 17.58 13.25 -15.82
CA PHE A 180 18.72 14.01 -16.32
C PHE A 180 18.26 15.09 -17.28
N ALA A 181 18.97 16.21 -17.28
CA ALA A 181 18.94 17.22 -18.32
C ALA A 181 20.30 17.93 -18.32
N GLU A 182 20.92 18.06 -19.48
CA GLU A 182 22.15 18.85 -19.60
C GLU A 182 21.80 20.34 -19.55
N VAL A 183 22.28 21.00 -18.49
CA VAL A 183 21.97 22.38 -18.12
C VAL A 183 23.10 23.36 -18.48
N VAL A 184 24.25 22.89 -18.98
CA VAL A 184 25.38 23.77 -19.31
C VAL A 184 25.45 24.07 -20.80
N ASP A 185 25.42 25.36 -21.15
CA ASP A 185 25.29 25.85 -22.53
C ASP A 185 26.57 25.75 -23.40
N ASN A 186 27.77 25.67 -22.80
CA ASN A 186 29.04 25.78 -23.53
C ASN A 186 29.95 24.55 -23.48
N ASN A 187 29.56 23.46 -22.80
CA ASN A 187 30.52 22.50 -22.27
C ASN A 187 30.53 21.13 -23.02
N PRO A 188 31.67 20.43 -23.07
CA PRO A 188 31.97 19.30 -23.97
C PRO A 188 31.17 18.03 -23.67
N ASN A 189 31.34 17.03 -24.53
CA ASN A 189 30.69 15.71 -24.46
C ASN A 189 30.66 15.16 -23.02
N ARG A 190 29.45 14.92 -22.50
CA ARG A 190 29.21 14.25 -21.21
C ARG A 190 28.56 12.90 -21.46
N SER A 191 29.26 11.84 -21.09
CA SER A 191 28.68 10.50 -21.12
C SER A 191 29.16 9.64 -19.95
N PHE A 192 28.28 8.79 -19.45
CA PHE A 192 28.54 7.94 -18.30
C PHE A 192 27.68 6.68 -18.32
N ASN A 193 28.19 5.64 -17.67
CA ASN A 193 27.47 4.40 -17.41
C ASN A 193 26.72 4.53 -16.08
N ILE A 194 25.53 3.94 -15.99
CA ILE A 194 24.69 3.93 -14.79
C ILE A 194 24.63 2.50 -14.25
N TYR A 195 24.92 2.32 -12.96
CA TYR A 195 24.93 1.03 -12.27
C TYR A 195 24.05 1.03 -11.02
N SER A 196 23.58 -0.15 -10.66
CA SER A 196 22.97 -0.47 -9.37
C SER A 196 23.76 -1.59 -8.72
N GLY A 197 24.54 -1.28 -7.67
CA GLY A 197 25.59 -2.18 -7.23
C GLY A 197 26.56 -2.48 -8.39
N ASP A 198 26.80 -3.76 -8.66
CA ASP A 198 27.68 -4.20 -9.75
C ASP A 198 26.96 -4.36 -11.11
N GLU A 199 25.62 -4.24 -11.13
CA GLU A 199 24.84 -4.40 -12.36
C GLU A 199 24.81 -3.09 -13.16
N MET A 200 25.29 -3.14 -14.41
CA MET A 200 25.16 -2.02 -15.35
C MET A 200 23.72 -1.94 -15.88
N LEU A 201 23.06 -0.82 -15.62
CA LEU A 201 21.69 -0.56 -16.07
C LEU A 201 21.66 0.13 -17.44
N PHE A 202 22.51 1.15 -17.63
CA PHE A 202 22.52 1.96 -18.85
C PHE A 202 23.97 2.25 -19.28
N PRO A 203 24.45 1.69 -20.40
CA PRO A 203 25.77 1.99 -20.94
C PRO A 203 25.77 3.31 -21.73
N ASP A 204 26.91 4.00 -21.71
CA ASP A 204 27.27 5.15 -22.56
C ASP A 204 26.19 6.24 -22.66
N PHE A 205 25.44 6.46 -21.58
CA PHE A 205 24.35 7.41 -21.55
C PHE A 205 24.86 8.85 -21.61
N SER A 206 24.24 9.67 -22.46
CA SER A 206 24.55 11.09 -22.64
C SER A 206 23.27 11.91 -22.46
N PRO A 207 23.16 12.78 -21.44
CA PRO A 207 21.97 13.58 -21.22
C PRO A 207 21.67 14.56 -22.36
N SER A 208 20.39 14.67 -22.71
CA SER A 208 19.86 15.62 -23.68
C SER A 208 19.96 17.05 -23.17
N ARG A 209 20.31 17.98 -24.06
CA ARG A 209 20.39 19.41 -23.74
C ARG A 209 19.00 20.01 -23.62
N SER A 210 18.75 20.76 -22.55
CA SER A 210 17.51 21.51 -22.32
C SER A 210 16.25 20.65 -22.46
N GLN A 211 16.40 19.34 -22.27
CA GLN A 211 15.35 18.35 -22.38
C GLN A 211 15.58 17.31 -21.29
N VAL A 212 14.49 16.84 -20.66
CA VAL A 212 14.59 15.77 -19.67
C VAL A 212 14.68 14.39 -20.32
N ASP A 213 15.56 13.56 -19.79
CA ASP A 213 15.61 12.12 -20.00
C ASP A 213 15.31 11.43 -18.67
N SER A 214 14.26 10.61 -18.64
CA SER A 214 13.88 9.83 -17.45
C SER A 214 14.25 8.36 -17.68
N MET A 215 15.35 7.92 -17.07
CA MET A 215 15.93 6.59 -17.25
C MET A 215 15.41 5.62 -16.20
N HIS A 216 14.81 4.51 -16.64
CA HIS A 216 14.30 3.44 -15.76
C HIS A 216 14.26 2.09 -16.50
N GLN A 217 14.36 0.98 -15.77
CA GLN A 217 14.37 -0.38 -16.32
C GLN A 217 12.94 -0.91 -16.56
N ASN A 218 12.05 -0.09 -17.14
CA ASN A 218 10.66 -0.42 -17.45
C ASN A 218 9.88 -1.14 -16.33
N GLY A 219 9.95 -0.63 -15.09
CA GLY A 219 9.25 -1.21 -13.95
C GLY A 219 9.96 -2.40 -13.27
N ARG A 220 11.16 -2.78 -13.72
CA ARG A 220 11.95 -3.82 -13.07
C ARG A 220 12.42 -3.36 -11.69
N PHE A 221 12.08 -4.14 -10.67
CA PHE A 221 12.65 -3.99 -9.34
C PHE A 221 14.00 -4.70 -9.27
N LEU A 222 15.00 -3.99 -8.76
CA LEU A 222 16.37 -4.42 -8.60
C LEU A 222 16.58 -4.91 -7.17
N HIS A 223 17.37 -5.97 -7.03
CA HIS A 223 17.86 -6.40 -5.73
C HIS A 223 19.16 -5.63 -5.43
N ASN A 224 19.07 -4.60 -4.60
CA ASN A 224 20.18 -3.74 -4.24
C ASN A 224 20.10 -3.43 -2.72
N PRO A 225 20.63 -4.32 -1.87
CA PRO A 225 20.51 -4.17 -0.41
C PRO A 225 21.23 -2.94 0.14
N ALA A 226 22.25 -2.45 -0.57
CA ALA A 226 22.99 -1.24 -0.20
C ALA A 226 22.26 0.05 -0.62
N ALA A 227 21.26 -0.04 -1.49
CA ALA A 227 20.60 1.11 -2.12
C ALA A 227 21.61 2.15 -2.68
N SER A 228 22.71 1.63 -3.27
CA SER A 228 23.76 2.43 -3.89
C SER A 228 23.68 2.37 -5.42
N PHE A 229 23.75 3.54 -6.05
CA PHE A 229 23.74 3.70 -7.50
C PHE A 229 24.94 4.51 -7.94
N LEU A 230 25.68 3.99 -8.93
CA LEU A 230 26.92 4.59 -9.40
C LEU A 230 26.74 5.12 -10.81
N LEU A 231 27.09 6.37 -11.03
CA LEU A 231 27.26 6.96 -12.35
C LEU A 231 28.77 7.04 -12.61
N ASN A 232 29.27 6.38 -13.65
CA ASN A 232 30.70 6.32 -13.93
C ASN A 232 31.00 6.91 -15.31
N LYS A 233 31.83 7.95 -15.33
CA LYS A 233 32.28 8.66 -16.53
C LYS A 233 32.90 7.69 -17.54
N THR A 234 32.50 7.80 -18.81
CA THR A 234 33.15 7.03 -19.88
C THR A 234 34.48 7.68 -20.27
N ASN A 235 35.35 6.92 -20.95
CA ASN A 235 36.62 7.43 -21.46
C ASN A 235 36.45 8.58 -22.47
N ASN A 236 35.31 8.65 -23.15
CA ASN A 236 35.02 9.67 -24.17
C ASN A 236 34.37 10.94 -23.59
N SER A 237 34.03 10.90 -22.30
CA SER A 237 33.44 12.04 -21.62
C SER A 237 34.53 12.97 -21.10
N VAL A 238 34.35 14.26 -21.31
CA VAL A 238 35.24 15.27 -20.73
C VAL A 238 34.75 15.65 -19.33
N LEU A 239 33.44 15.67 -19.13
CA LEU A 239 32.82 16.09 -17.88
C LEU A 239 32.46 14.89 -16.99
N PRO A 240 32.42 15.08 -15.65
CA PRO A 240 31.90 14.07 -14.73
C PRO A 240 30.41 13.79 -14.97
N PRO A 241 29.80 12.79 -14.34
CA PRO A 241 28.34 12.63 -14.37
C PRO A 241 27.61 13.81 -13.69
N LEU A 242 26.37 14.06 -14.10
CA LEU A 242 25.45 14.96 -13.41
C LEU A 242 24.12 14.25 -13.18
N ILE A 243 23.29 14.78 -12.27
CA ILE A 243 21.91 14.34 -12.07
C ILE A 243 21.05 15.51 -11.60
N ASN A 244 19.78 15.55 -12.03
CA ASN A 244 18.84 16.63 -11.74
C ASN A 244 17.81 16.18 -10.69
N ALA A 245 17.28 14.96 -10.84
CA ALA A 245 16.36 14.38 -9.88
C ALA A 245 16.47 12.85 -9.84
N PHE A 246 16.07 12.25 -8.73
CA PHE A 246 16.09 10.80 -8.54
C PHE A 246 14.86 10.35 -7.75
N GLU A 247 14.16 9.35 -8.25
CA GLU A 247 13.06 8.70 -7.54
C GLU A 247 13.44 7.26 -7.26
N LEU A 248 13.13 6.79 -6.06
CA LEU A 248 13.39 5.43 -5.61
C LEU A 248 12.16 4.94 -4.89
N TYR A 249 11.66 3.79 -5.33
CA TYR A 249 10.49 3.15 -4.76
C TYR A 249 10.79 1.72 -4.32
N SER A 250 10.05 1.23 -3.34
CA SER A 250 10.02 -0.17 -2.96
C SER A 250 8.74 -0.86 -3.45
N LEU A 251 8.83 -2.17 -3.68
CA LEU A 251 7.72 -2.99 -4.16
C LEU A 251 6.63 -3.16 -3.08
N VAL A 252 5.38 -2.92 -3.46
CA VAL A 252 4.19 -3.32 -2.70
C VAL A 252 3.38 -4.32 -3.52
N ARG A 253 3.32 -5.57 -3.08
CA ARG A 253 2.56 -6.62 -3.75
C ARG A 253 1.09 -6.57 -3.36
N MET A 254 0.21 -6.70 -4.35
CA MET A 254 -1.24 -6.71 -4.14
C MET A 254 -1.78 -8.14 -4.26
N ASP A 255 -1.16 -9.08 -3.54
CA ASP A 255 -1.43 -10.52 -3.66
C ASP A 255 -2.66 -10.99 -2.88
N ASN A 256 -3.04 -10.27 -1.82
CA ASN A 256 -4.21 -10.61 -1.01
C ASN A 256 -5.49 -10.15 -1.71
N LEU A 257 -6.45 -11.06 -1.78
CA LEU A 257 -7.79 -10.83 -2.31
C LEU A 257 -8.71 -10.37 -1.19
N THR A 258 -9.56 -9.39 -1.45
CA THR A 258 -10.62 -8.98 -0.52
C THR A 258 -11.66 -10.08 -0.39
N THR A 259 -12.35 -10.15 0.75
CA THR A 259 -13.54 -11.00 0.91
C THR A 259 -14.57 -10.69 -0.16
N ASP A 260 -15.37 -11.67 -0.57
CA ASP A 260 -16.49 -11.46 -1.50
C ASP A 260 -17.37 -10.28 -1.03
N SER A 261 -17.62 -9.36 -1.96
CA SER A 261 -18.30 -8.09 -1.66
C SER A 261 -19.69 -8.26 -1.03
N ASN A 262 -20.41 -9.34 -1.34
CA ASN A 262 -21.71 -9.63 -0.75
C ASN A 262 -21.56 -10.09 0.69
N ASP A 263 -20.61 -10.99 0.96
CA ASP A 263 -20.32 -11.46 2.31
C ASP A 263 -19.88 -10.28 3.21
N VAL A 264 -19.04 -9.37 2.69
CA VAL A 264 -18.67 -8.11 3.38
C VAL A 264 -19.90 -7.27 3.69
N LYS A 265 -20.80 -7.09 2.71
CA LYS A 265 -22.03 -6.30 2.88
C LYS A 265 -22.91 -6.90 3.97
N TYR A 266 -23.20 -8.19 3.91
CA TYR A 266 -24.07 -8.87 4.87
C TYR A 266 -23.48 -8.86 6.28
N MET A 267 -22.17 -9.04 6.44
CA MET A 267 -21.54 -8.95 7.76
C MET A 267 -21.55 -7.53 8.34
N LYS A 268 -21.46 -6.49 7.51
CA LYS A 268 -21.65 -5.10 7.95
C LYS A 268 -23.10 -4.84 8.40
N GLU A 269 -24.08 -5.41 7.71
CA GLU A 269 -25.49 -5.36 8.13
C GLU A 269 -25.72 -6.09 9.46
N VAL A 270 -25.17 -7.29 9.63
CA VAL A 270 -25.19 -8.06 10.89
C VAL A 270 -24.57 -7.27 12.03
N LYS A 271 -23.36 -6.72 11.81
CA LYS A 271 -22.65 -5.90 12.80
C LYS A 271 -23.51 -4.72 13.24
N LYS A 272 -24.17 -4.04 12.30
CA LYS A 272 -25.06 -2.91 12.57
C LYS A 272 -26.33 -3.33 13.30
N HIS A 273 -26.99 -4.39 12.85
CA HIS A 273 -28.27 -4.87 13.39
C HIS A 273 -28.16 -5.24 14.87
N TYR A 274 -27.12 -6.00 15.24
CA TYR A 274 -26.92 -6.41 16.64
C TYR A 274 -26.00 -5.49 17.43
N SER A 275 -25.52 -4.39 16.84
CA SER A 275 -24.54 -3.48 17.46
C SER A 275 -23.31 -4.23 18.00
N VAL A 276 -22.77 -5.18 17.23
CA VAL A 276 -21.64 -6.02 17.64
C VAL A 276 -20.38 -5.16 17.76
N ALA A 277 -19.86 -5.04 18.98
CA ALA A 277 -18.66 -4.26 19.31
C ALA A 277 -17.47 -5.17 19.64
N ARG A 278 -16.98 -5.91 18.63
CA ARG A 278 -15.71 -6.66 18.72
C ARG A 278 -14.56 -5.81 18.20
N ILE A 279 -13.44 -5.77 18.93
CA ILE A 279 -12.28 -4.93 18.60
C ILE A 279 -11.68 -5.30 17.24
N ASN A 280 -11.68 -6.59 16.90
CA ASN A 280 -11.12 -7.08 15.63
C ASN A 280 -12.12 -7.15 14.48
N TRP A 281 -13.36 -6.66 14.66
CA TRP A 281 -14.34 -6.55 13.57
C TRP A 281 -14.17 -5.23 12.81
N ASN A 282 -12.96 -4.96 12.31
CA ASN A 282 -12.63 -3.76 11.55
C ASN A 282 -11.97 -4.14 10.22
N GLY A 283 -12.19 -3.35 9.18
CA GLY A 283 -11.67 -3.64 7.84
C GLY A 283 -12.44 -4.74 7.11
N ASP A 284 -11.70 -5.61 6.42
CA ASP A 284 -12.24 -6.72 5.64
C ASP A 284 -12.41 -7.97 6.54
N PRO A 285 -13.50 -8.76 6.43
CA PRO A 285 -13.81 -9.85 7.37
C PRO A 285 -12.85 -11.05 7.34
N CYS A 286 -12.26 -11.37 6.19
CA CYS A 286 -11.39 -12.54 6.02
C CYS A 286 -9.95 -12.17 5.63
N SER A 287 -9.70 -10.95 5.14
CA SER A 287 -8.39 -10.60 4.58
C SER A 287 -7.73 -9.41 5.29
N PRO A 288 -6.44 -9.49 5.64
CA PRO A 288 -5.54 -10.63 5.49
C PRO A 288 -5.96 -11.81 6.38
N ARG A 289 -5.61 -13.04 5.97
CA ARG A 289 -6.02 -14.27 6.66
C ARG A 289 -5.68 -14.26 8.15
N GLU A 290 -4.54 -13.68 8.50
CA GLU A 290 -4.01 -13.56 9.86
C GLU A 290 -4.86 -12.65 10.77
N TYR A 291 -5.68 -11.77 10.17
CA TYR A 291 -6.47 -10.76 10.88
C TYR A 291 -7.97 -10.89 10.57
N SER A 292 -8.41 -12.09 10.18
CA SER A 292 -9.83 -12.40 10.02
C SER A 292 -10.61 -12.06 11.29
N TRP A 293 -11.86 -11.62 11.13
CA TRP A 293 -12.74 -11.28 12.23
C TRP A 293 -12.98 -12.49 13.13
N GLU A 294 -12.99 -12.26 14.45
CA GLU A 294 -13.13 -13.33 15.42
C GLU A 294 -14.52 -13.94 15.29
N GLY A 295 -14.58 -15.27 15.35
CA GLY A 295 -15.80 -16.04 15.15
C GLY A 295 -16.12 -16.31 13.68
N LEU A 296 -15.34 -15.81 12.72
CA LEU A 296 -15.51 -16.15 11.31
C LEU A 296 -14.55 -17.27 10.90
N THR A 297 -15.05 -18.20 10.10
CA THR A 297 -14.22 -19.11 9.31
C THR A 297 -14.46 -18.79 7.85
N CYS A 298 -13.38 -18.58 7.12
CA CYS A 298 -13.44 -18.28 5.69
C CYS A 298 -12.77 -19.39 4.87
N ASP A 299 -13.33 -19.66 3.69
CA ASP A 299 -12.74 -20.51 2.68
C ASP A 299 -11.83 -19.69 1.76
N TYR A 300 -10.60 -20.18 1.59
CA TYR A 300 -9.54 -19.61 0.75
C TYR A 300 -9.17 -20.54 -0.42
N SER A 301 -10.02 -21.53 -0.71
CA SER A 301 -9.80 -22.47 -1.81
C SER A 301 -9.64 -21.74 -3.15
N LYS A 302 -8.71 -22.20 -3.99
CA LYS A 302 -8.45 -21.63 -5.32
C LYS A 302 -9.64 -21.75 -6.28
N SER A 303 -10.66 -22.52 -5.93
CA SER A 303 -11.93 -22.61 -6.65
C SER A 303 -12.76 -21.34 -6.55
N ASN A 304 -12.54 -20.51 -5.53
CA ASN A 304 -13.24 -19.24 -5.36
C ASN A 304 -12.40 -18.06 -5.85
N PRO A 305 -13.02 -17.07 -6.52
CA PRO A 305 -12.31 -15.87 -6.97
C PRO A 305 -11.91 -14.95 -5.79
N ASN A 306 -12.62 -15.03 -4.67
CA ASN A 306 -12.40 -14.25 -3.45
C ASN A 306 -12.69 -15.13 -2.22
N PRO A 307 -12.06 -14.85 -1.06
CA PRO A 307 -12.41 -15.52 0.19
C PRO A 307 -13.91 -15.41 0.51
N ARG A 308 -14.50 -16.52 0.96
CA ARG A 308 -15.94 -16.64 1.28
C ARG A 308 -16.13 -16.99 2.74
N ILE A 309 -17.14 -16.43 3.39
CA ILE A 309 -17.48 -16.79 4.77
C ILE A 309 -18.26 -18.11 4.77
N VAL A 310 -17.73 -19.12 5.46
CA VAL A 310 -18.32 -20.46 5.54
C VAL A 310 -18.79 -20.83 6.95
N ALA A 311 -18.27 -20.16 7.98
CA ALA A 311 -18.82 -20.27 9.33
C ALA A 311 -18.89 -18.92 10.04
N VAL A 312 -19.95 -18.72 10.80
CA VAL A 312 -20.13 -17.59 11.72
C VAL A 312 -20.45 -18.14 13.10
N ASN A 313 -19.63 -17.79 14.08
CA ASN A 313 -19.84 -18.05 15.50
C ASN A 313 -20.01 -16.73 16.25
N LEU A 314 -21.25 -16.48 16.64
CA LEU A 314 -21.65 -15.40 17.53
C LEU A 314 -22.36 -15.95 18.76
N SER A 315 -22.04 -17.18 19.18
CA SER A 315 -22.57 -17.70 20.43
C SER A 315 -22.13 -16.83 21.60
N THR A 316 -22.96 -16.77 22.65
CA THR A 316 -22.67 -16.00 23.88
C THR A 316 -22.32 -14.53 23.62
N SER A 317 -22.83 -13.95 22.53
CA SER A 317 -22.53 -12.56 22.13
C SER A 317 -23.56 -11.54 22.62
N ARG A 318 -24.49 -11.97 23.50
CA ARG A 318 -25.57 -11.16 24.07
C ARG A 318 -26.43 -10.48 22.99
N LEU A 319 -26.56 -11.12 21.82
CA LEU A 319 -27.37 -10.61 20.72
C LEU A 319 -28.83 -10.53 21.17
N LYS A 320 -29.54 -9.49 20.70
CA LYS A 320 -30.96 -9.24 21.00
C LYS A 320 -31.74 -8.95 19.72
N GLY A 321 -33.06 -9.10 19.80
CA GLY A 321 -33.97 -8.87 18.68
C GLY A 321 -34.12 -10.07 17.76
N GLY A 322 -34.74 -9.86 16.60
CA GLY A 322 -34.99 -10.91 15.62
C GLY A 322 -33.76 -11.32 14.81
N LEU A 323 -33.81 -12.54 14.29
CA LEU A 323 -32.85 -13.05 13.31
C LEU A 323 -32.87 -12.18 12.04
N THR A 324 -31.70 -11.69 11.63
CA THR A 324 -31.56 -10.98 10.36
C THR A 324 -31.41 -11.93 9.18
N ILE A 325 -32.06 -11.59 8.06
CA ILE A 325 -31.96 -12.33 6.80
C ILE A 325 -30.56 -12.24 6.17
N SER A 326 -29.73 -11.27 6.58
CA SER A 326 -28.35 -11.11 6.06
C SER A 326 -27.51 -12.38 6.27
N PHE A 327 -27.72 -13.14 7.35
CA PHE A 327 -27.07 -14.44 7.52
C PHE A 327 -27.45 -15.44 6.43
N MET A 328 -28.73 -15.45 6.05
CA MET A 328 -29.30 -16.41 5.10
C MET A 328 -28.94 -16.07 3.65
N ASN A 329 -28.57 -14.81 3.39
CA ASN A 329 -28.10 -14.36 2.09
C ASN A 329 -26.63 -14.72 1.80
N MET A 330 -25.86 -15.15 2.80
CA MET A 330 -24.49 -15.64 2.60
C MET A 330 -24.53 -17.06 2.03
N VAL A 331 -24.48 -17.16 0.70
CA VAL A 331 -24.69 -18.42 -0.05
C VAL A 331 -23.68 -19.52 0.23
N SER A 332 -22.49 -19.17 0.72
CA SER A 332 -21.42 -20.11 1.08
C SER A 332 -21.45 -20.50 2.57
N LEU A 333 -22.36 -19.93 3.37
CA LEU A 333 -22.42 -20.19 4.80
C LEU A 333 -22.88 -21.62 5.08
N GLU A 334 -22.02 -22.39 5.72
CA GLU A 334 -22.27 -23.79 6.09
C GLU A 334 -22.59 -23.95 7.58
N THR A 335 -22.02 -23.10 8.43
CA THR A 335 -22.20 -23.17 9.88
C THR A 335 -22.58 -21.82 10.44
N LEU A 336 -23.73 -21.76 11.12
CA LEU A 336 -24.17 -20.59 11.86
C LEU A 336 -24.48 -20.99 13.30
N ASP A 337 -23.64 -20.49 14.22
CA ASP A 337 -23.83 -20.67 15.65
C ASP A 337 -24.18 -19.32 16.30
N LEU A 338 -25.44 -19.22 16.71
CA LEU A 338 -26.02 -18.09 17.45
C LEU A 338 -26.52 -18.54 18.84
N SER A 339 -26.04 -19.68 19.34
CA SER A 339 -26.48 -20.24 20.61
C SER A 339 -26.16 -19.32 21.80
N HIS A 340 -26.88 -19.48 22.92
CA HIS A 340 -26.65 -18.72 24.14
C HIS A 340 -26.73 -17.20 23.95
N ASN A 341 -27.74 -16.72 23.23
CA ASN A 341 -28.03 -15.31 23.05
C ASN A 341 -29.43 -14.97 23.61
N ASN A 342 -29.90 -13.75 23.37
CA ASN A 342 -31.21 -13.28 23.79
C ASN A 342 -32.04 -12.89 22.55
N LEU A 343 -31.92 -13.69 21.48
CA LEU A 343 -32.69 -13.50 20.24
C LEU A 343 -34.16 -13.86 20.49
N THR A 344 -35.06 -13.13 19.86
CA THR A 344 -36.52 -13.23 20.03
C THR A 344 -37.22 -13.26 18.68
N GLY A 345 -38.50 -13.63 18.63
CA GLY A 345 -39.26 -13.67 17.38
C GLY A 345 -39.05 -14.95 16.59
N GLY A 346 -39.73 -15.05 15.44
CA GLY A 346 -39.68 -16.21 14.56
C GLY A 346 -38.41 -16.33 13.71
N ILE A 347 -38.12 -17.56 13.32
CA ILE A 347 -37.08 -17.85 12.32
C ILE A 347 -37.64 -17.44 10.94
N PRO A 348 -36.97 -16.56 10.18
CA PRO A 348 -37.46 -16.12 8.88
C PRO A 348 -37.48 -17.26 7.86
N GLU A 349 -38.53 -17.33 7.03
CA GLU A 349 -38.60 -18.28 5.92
C GLU A 349 -37.57 -17.90 4.86
N TYR A 350 -36.55 -18.75 4.68
CA TYR A 350 -35.53 -18.55 3.65
C TYR A 350 -34.82 -19.86 3.29
N GLU A 351 -34.32 -19.94 2.06
CA GLU A 351 -33.62 -21.12 1.57
C GLU A 351 -32.12 -21.08 1.93
N MET A 352 -31.71 -21.92 2.87
CA MET A 352 -30.31 -22.01 3.33
C MET A 352 -29.55 -23.15 2.64
N LYS A 353 -29.36 -23.07 1.31
CA LYS A 353 -28.89 -24.20 0.47
C LYS A 353 -27.63 -24.90 0.99
N SER A 354 -26.63 -24.12 1.42
CA SER A 354 -25.31 -24.62 1.83
C SER A 354 -25.20 -24.92 3.33
N MET A 355 -26.19 -24.50 4.14
CA MET A 355 -26.14 -24.60 5.59
C MET A 355 -26.18 -26.06 6.03
N LYS A 356 -25.19 -26.49 6.81
CA LYS A 356 -25.06 -27.83 7.39
C LYS A 356 -25.30 -27.83 8.88
N VAL A 357 -24.97 -26.74 9.58
CA VAL A 357 -25.16 -26.60 11.03
C VAL A 357 -25.81 -25.25 11.30
N PHE A 358 -26.98 -25.28 11.94
CA PHE A 358 -27.68 -24.08 12.37
C PHE A 358 -28.07 -24.20 13.84
N ASP A 359 -27.27 -23.58 14.70
CA ASP A 359 -27.44 -23.62 16.16
C ASP A 359 -28.03 -22.30 16.66
N LEU A 360 -29.26 -22.39 17.15
CA LEU A 360 -30.06 -21.34 17.75
C LEU A 360 -30.41 -21.68 19.21
N SER A 361 -29.84 -22.73 19.79
CA SER A 361 -30.15 -23.21 21.15
C SER A 361 -29.92 -22.12 22.20
N TYR A 362 -30.66 -22.16 23.31
CA TYR A 362 -30.55 -21.17 24.39
C TYR A 362 -30.78 -19.73 23.89
N ASN A 363 -31.90 -19.51 23.20
CA ASN A 363 -32.46 -18.21 22.84
C ASN A 363 -33.93 -18.11 23.32
N GLN A 364 -34.65 -17.04 22.94
CA GLN A 364 -36.06 -16.81 23.28
C GLN A 364 -36.92 -16.73 22.01
N LEU A 365 -36.65 -17.63 21.07
CA LEU A 365 -37.35 -17.67 19.78
C LEU A 365 -38.77 -18.22 19.95
N ASP A 366 -39.69 -17.72 19.14
CA ASP A 366 -41.10 -18.11 19.14
C ASP A 366 -41.61 -18.45 17.73
N GLY A 367 -42.82 -19.02 17.64
CA GLY A 367 -43.46 -19.34 16.37
C GLY A 367 -42.97 -20.64 15.71
N PRO A 368 -43.43 -20.96 14.49
CA PRO A 368 -43.10 -22.22 13.84
C PRO A 368 -41.70 -22.20 13.21
N ILE A 369 -41.05 -23.36 13.19
CA ILE A 369 -39.87 -23.58 12.34
C ILE A 369 -40.31 -23.55 10.86
N PRO A 370 -39.71 -22.71 10.00
CA PRO A 370 -39.96 -22.65 8.56
C PRO A 370 -39.96 -24.00 7.86
N HIS A 371 -40.86 -24.19 6.89
CA HIS A 371 -41.01 -25.48 6.20
C HIS A 371 -39.73 -25.87 5.45
N SER A 372 -39.07 -24.90 4.82
CA SER A 372 -37.80 -25.09 4.12
C SER A 372 -36.67 -25.62 5.02
N ILE A 373 -36.60 -25.17 6.27
CA ILE A 373 -35.62 -25.61 7.26
C ILE A 373 -35.97 -27.01 7.75
N LEU A 374 -37.25 -27.24 8.08
CA LEU A 374 -37.72 -28.53 8.59
C LEU A 374 -37.49 -29.65 7.55
N GLN A 375 -37.74 -29.38 6.27
CA GLN A 375 -37.50 -30.33 5.19
C GLN A 375 -36.02 -30.75 5.11
N ARG A 376 -35.08 -29.80 5.22
CA ARG A 376 -33.63 -30.09 5.19
C ARG A 376 -33.17 -30.86 6.42
N TYR A 377 -33.70 -30.51 7.60
CA TYR A 377 -33.46 -31.24 8.84
C TYR A 377 -33.92 -32.70 8.75
N GLN A 378 -35.16 -32.93 8.32
CA GLN A 378 -35.73 -34.27 8.15
C GLN A 378 -35.00 -35.11 7.10
N ALA A 379 -34.44 -34.47 6.07
CA ALA A 379 -33.63 -35.12 5.05
C ALA A 379 -32.18 -35.42 5.52
N GLY A 380 -31.78 -35.03 6.74
CA GLY A 380 -30.42 -35.21 7.26
C GLY A 380 -29.38 -34.27 6.62
N LEU A 381 -29.83 -33.21 5.93
CA LEU A 381 -28.98 -32.23 5.25
C LEU A 381 -28.59 -31.03 6.14
N LEU A 382 -29.23 -30.90 7.31
CA LEU A 382 -29.04 -29.82 8.27
C LEU A 382 -29.08 -30.38 9.69
N ASP A 383 -28.05 -30.11 10.49
CA ASP A 383 -28.08 -30.20 11.95
C ASP A 383 -28.72 -28.91 12.49
N LEU A 384 -29.99 -28.98 12.87
CA LEU A 384 -30.74 -27.88 13.47
C LEU A 384 -30.82 -28.08 14.98
N ARG A 385 -30.40 -27.07 15.74
CA ARG A 385 -30.55 -27.02 17.20
C ARG A 385 -31.29 -25.76 17.57
N ALA A 386 -32.56 -25.89 17.94
CA ALA A 386 -33.40 -24.75 18.30
C ALA A 386 -34.44 -25.15 19.34
N GLU A 387 -34.69 -24.25 20.27
CA GLU A 387 -35.80 -24.33 21.23
C GLU A 387 -36.77 -23.21 20.84
N VAL A 388 -37.96 -23.57 20.36
CA VAL A 388 -38.96 -22.60 19.92
C VAL A 388 -40.22 -22.77 20.75
N HIS A 389 -40.68 -21.67 21.34
CA HIS A 389 -41.90 -21.66 22.15
C HIS A 389 -43.11 -21.31 21.26
N ASN A 390 -44.13 -22.17 21.28
CA ASN A 390 -45.37 -21.97 20.54
C ASN A 390 -46.35 -21.05 21.27
#